data_AF-A0A8C2FP31-F1
#
_entry.id   AF-A0A8C2FP31-F1
#
_cell.length_a   1.000
_cell.length_b   1.000
_cell.length_c   1.000
_cell.angle_alpha   90.00
_cell.angle_beta   90.00
_cell.angle_gamma   90.00
#
_symmetry.space_group_name_H-M   'P 1'
#
loop_
_entity.id
_entity.type
_entity.pdbx_description
1 polymer ?
#
loop_
_entity_poly.entity_id
_entity_poly.type
_entity_poly.pdbx_seq_one_letter_code
_entity_poly.pdbx_strand_id
1 'polypeptide(L)'
;MAWRSRLSYIGWRHLSIFSNPSPSNWTKVVSDAEKIVGYPTSFMSLRCLLSDELSNVAMHVRKLVGTKHPLLNTARGFVYDSRNNLQMRGLIVLLMSKAAGPCPSTSDPIHDSMVSGIYPSQRNLAEITELIHTAFLVHRGIVNLKEWTNSDGPLKDMQFGNKMAVLSGDFLLANACTGLAQLNDTKVVELISSAIGDVVQGIYHESSTSAEEGSLTVASWEDQTFLSHGALLAKSCQAAMKLARHGNESQNLAFQYGKHLALGHKLNSDLHTFVKSGSEPAVFSLDSAPVVFHRQIVGPERWRHQLKQVQNMARQIDYTKLRGLIKTERGVSQALDLCSYHGNKALEAMKCFPPSEARSALENMACAVTKF
;
A
#
# COMPACT_ATOMS: atom_id res chain seq x y z
N MET A 1 20.79 14.27 -40.39
CA MET A 1 19.82 14.99 -39.55
C MET A 1 19.35 14.06 -38.43
N ALA A 2 19.80 14.39 -37.20
CA ALA A 2 19.36 13.98 -35.87
C ALA A 2 18.72 12.58 -35.67
N TRP A 3 19.55 11.61 -35.31
CA TRP A 3 19.14 10.47 -34.47
C TRP A 3 19.02 10.93 -33.01
N ARG A 4 17.80 10.95 -32.45
CA ARG A 4 17.59 11.04 -30.99
C ARG A 4 17.48 9.62 -30.44
N SER A 5 18.56 9.12 -29.85
CA SER A 5 18.59 7.92 -29.04
C SER A 5 17.80 8.13 -27.75
N ARG A 6 16.64 7.49 -27.64
CA ARG A 6 15.85 7.45 -26.40
C ARG A 6 16.56 6.53 -25.40
N LEU A 7 16.99 7.13 -24.30
CA LEU A 7 17.58 6.52 -23.11
C LEU A 7 16.49 5.79 -22.33
N SER A 8 16.60 4.47 -22.17
CA SER A 8 15.85 3.71 -21.18
C SER A 8 16.66 3.68 -19.88
N TYR A 9 16.18 4.39 -18.87
CA TYR A 9 16.66 4.24 -17.50
C TYR A 9 16.35 2.82 -17.03
N ILE A 10 17.38 2.06 -16.71
CA ILE A 10 17.32 0.72 -16.15
C ILE A 10 16.82 0.84 -14.70
N GLY A 11 15.52 1.06 -14.55
CA GLY A 11 14.83 1.05 -13.27
C GLY A 11 14.42 -0.38 -12.98
N TRP A 12 15.29 -1.14 -12.33
CA TRP A 12 14.91 -2.44 -11.77
C TRP A 12 13.81 -2.18 -10.75
N ARG A 13 12.54 -2.33 -11.17
CA ARG A 13 11.37 -2.30 -10.29
C ARG A 13 11.28 -3.62 -9.53
N HIS A 14 12.34 -3.97 -8.79
CA HIS A 14 12.13 -4.69 -7.55
C HIS A 14 11.54 -3.67 -6.57
N LEU A 15 10.24 -3.38 -6.72
CA LEU A 15 9.45 -3.01 -5.57
C LEU A 15 9.49 -4.25 -4.68
N SER A 16 10.41 -4.27 -3.72
CA SER A 16 10.32 -5.11 -2.55
C SER A 16 9.08 -4.64 -1.76
N ILE A 17 7.90 -4.97 -2.29
CA ILE A 17 6.62 -4.89 -1.58
C ILE A 17 6.70 -5.74 -0.30
N PHE A 18 7.62 -6.71 -0.31
CA PHE A 18 8.03 -7.51 0.84
C PHE A 18 9.53 -7.29 1.10
N SER A 19 9.89 -6.13 1.65
CA SER A 19 11.14 -6.05 2.41
C SER A 19 10.87 -6.71 3.75
N ASN A 20 11.54 -7.84 4.03
CA ASN A 20 11.46 -8.53 5.32
C ASN A 20 11.82 -7.53 6.44
N PRO A 21 10.87 -7.06 7.26
CA PRO A 21 11.25 -6.39 8.47
C PRO A 21 11.65 -7.50 9.46
N SER A 22 12.85 -7.43 10.02
CA SER A 22 13.11 -8.04 11.35
C SER A 22 11.92 -7.73 12.27
N PRO A 23 11.50 -8.63 13.18
CA PRO A 23 10.25 -8.51 13.93
C PRO A 23 10.16 -7.12 14.56
N SER A 24 9.40 -6.26 13.91
CA SER A 24 9.34 -4.84 14.22
C SER A 24 8.22 -4.66 15.24
N ASN A 25 8.26 -3.55 15.96
CA ASN A 25 7.14 -3.11 16.79
C ASN A 25 5.80 -3.17 16.01
N TRP A 26 5.83 -2.94 14.69
CA TRP A 26 4.68 -3.04 13.80
C TRP A 26 4.03 -4.43 13.76
N THR A 27 4.79 -5.52 13.57
CA THR A 27 4.21 -6.87 13.50
C THR A 27 3.50 -7.25 14.80
N LYS A 28 4.07 -6.86 15.95
CA LYS A 28 3.42 -7.05 17.25
C LYS A 28 2.14 -6.24 17.38
N VAL A 29 2.20 -4.94 17.03
CA VAL A 29 1.04 -4.04 17.09
C VAL A 29 -0.11 -4.54 16.22
N VAL A 30 0.19 -5.03 15.01
CA VAL A 30 -0.84 -5.62 14.14
C VAL A 30 -1.42 -6.88 14.76
N SER A 31 -0.59 -7.82 15.22
CA SER A 31 -1.08 -9.07 15.84
C SER A 31 -1.93 -8.82 17.10
N ASP A 32 -1.60 -7.81 17.90
CA ASP A 32 -2.42 -7.43 19.06
C ASP A 32 -3.74 -6.78 18.62
N ALA A 33 -3.73 -5.97 17.56
CA ALA A 33 -4.92 -5.35 17.01
C ALA A 33 -5.90 -6.37 16.36
N GLU A 34 -5.38 -7.43 15.76
CA GLU A 34 -6.19 -8.53 15.17
C GLU A 34 -7.07 -9.22 16.22
N LYS A 35 -6.59 -9.35 17.46
CA LYS A 35 -7.34 -9.98 18.55
C LYS A 35 -8.58 -9.17 18.94
N ILE A 36 -8.61 -7.87 18.65
CA ILE A 36 -9.66 -6.94 19.10
C ILE A 36 -10.91 -7.02 18.21
N VAL A 37 -10.77 -7.29 16.92
CA VAL A 37 -11.91 -7.26 15.96
C VAL A 37 -12.81 -8.49 16.02
N GLY A 38 -12.38 -9.54 16.73
CA GLY A 38 -13.14 -10.77 16.96
C GLY A 38 -13.39 -11.60 15.69
N TYR A 39 -13.99 -12.78 15.86
CA TYR A 39 -14.31 -13.70 14.77
C TYR A 39 -15.66 -13.36 14.09
N PRO A 40 -15.82 -13.57 12.77
CA PRO A 40 -14.78 -13.96 11.81
C PRO A 40 -13.82 -12.80 11.58
N THR A 41 -12.53 -13.07 11.71
CA THR A 41 -11.54 -12.08 11.29
C THR A 41 -11.58 -12.00 9.76
N SER A 42 -11.28 -10.83 9.18
CA SER A 42 -11.18 -10.65 7.72
C SER A 42 -10.23 -11.68 7.06
N PHE A 43 -9.36 -12.30 7.85
CA PHE A 43 -8.39 -13.33 7.45
C PHE A 43 -9.03 -14.58 6.87
N MET A 44 -10.27 -14.91 7.24
CA MET A 44 -10.92 -16.12 6.75
C MET A 44 -11.50 -15.94 5.34
N SER A 45 -11.92 -14.74 4.97
CA SER A 45 -12.69 -14.57 3.74
C SER A 45 -11.81 -14.61 2.49
N LEU A 46 -10.60 -14.02 2.46
CA LEU A 46 -9.71 -14.19 1.29
C LEU A 46 -9.34 -15.66 1.05
N ARG A 47 -9.25 -16.51 2.07
CA ARG A 47 -9.00 -17.94 1.90
C ARG A 47 -10.25 -18.73 1.48
N CYS A 48 -11.44 -18.27 1.88
CA CYS A 48 -12.74 -18.87 1.55
C CYS A 48 -13.30 -18.40 0.18
N LEU A 49 -13.23 -17.11 -0.15
CA LEU A 49 -13.58 -16.49 -1.44
C LEU A 49 -12.73 -17.02 -2.61
N LEU A 50 -11.62 -17.68 -2.29
CA LEU A 50 -10.61 -18.11 -3.22
C LEU A 50 -10.39 -19.63 -3.18
N SER A 51 -11.13 -20.42 -2.38
CA SER A 51 -10.77 -21.83 -2.15
C SER A 51 -10.77 -22.67 -3.43
N ASP A 52 -11.74 -22.46 -4.32
CA ASP A 52 -11.92 -23.32 -5.50
C ASP A 52 -11.20 -22.71 -6.72
N GLU A 53 -11.27 -21.39 -6.87
CA GLU A 53 -10.68 -20.67 -8.00
C GLU A 53 -9.19 -20.39 -7.81
N LEU A 54 -8.72 -20.14 -6.59
CA LEU A 54 -7.28 -20.02 -6.32
C LEU A 54 -6.61 -21.37 -6.27
N SER A 55 -7.33 -22.48 -6.09
CA SER A 55 -6.78 -23.79 -6.41
C SER A 55 -6.39 -23.86 -7.88
N ASN A 56 -7.23 -23.33 -8.78
CA ASN A 56 -6.93 -23.23 -10.22
C ASN A 56 -5.80 -22.23 -10.51
N VAL A 57 -5.83 -21.03 -9.91
CA VAL A 57 -4.75 -20.04 -10.04
C VAL A 57 -3.45 -20.57 -9.46
N ALA A 58 -3.45 -21.20 -8.30
CA ALA A 58 -2.28 -21.79 -7.65
C ALA A 58 -1.69 -22.95 -8.47
N MET A 59 -2.53 -23.79 -9.08
CA MET A 59 -2.08 -24.81 -10.05
C MET A 59 -1.37 -24.16 -11.24
N HIS A 60 -1.86 -23.04 -11.74
CA HIS A 60 -1.21 -22.30 -12.83
C HIS A 60 0.07 -21.60 -12.37
N VAL A 61 0.09 -21.02 -11.17
CA VAL A 61 1.27 -20.37 -10.58
C VAL A 61 2.41 -21.37 -10.34
N ARG A 62 2.12 -22.67 -10.11
CA ARG A 62 3.16 -23.71 -10.05
C ARG A 62 4.01 -23.78 -11.33
N LYS A 63 3.47 -23.45 -12.50
CA LYS A 63 4.25 -23.41 -13.75
C LYS A 63 5.30 -22.31 -13.76
N LEU A 64 5.17 -21.30 -12.90
CA LEU A 64 6.14 -20.24 -12.77
C LEU A 64 7.29 -20.61 -11.82
N VAL A 65 7.18 -21.71 -11.07
CA VAL A 65 8.23 -22.16 -10.12
C VAL A 65 9.55 -22.35 -10.88
N GLY A 66 10.60 -21.69 -10.38
CA GLY A 66 11.91 -21.65 -11.04
C GLY A 66 12.14 -20.40 -11.89
N THR A 67 11.11 -19.58 -12.13
CA THR A 67 11.24 -18.23 -12.73
C THR A 67 11.39 -17.15 -11.64
N LYS A 68 11.80 -15.95 -12.06
CA LYS A 68 11.79 -14.73 -11.25
C LYS A 68 10.49 -13.92 -11.42
N HIS A 69 9.42 -14.52 -11.93
CA HIS A 69 8.16 -13.80 -12.16
C HIS A 69 7.56 -13.29 -10.83
N PRO A 70 7.27 -11.98 -10.68
CA PRO A 70 6.80 -11.38 -9.41
C PRO A 70 5.48 -11.96 -8.87
N LEU A 71 4.64 -12.49 -9.75
CA LEU A 71 3.41 -13.19 -9.36
C LEU A 71 3.67 -14.34 -8.37
N LEU A 72 4.82 -15.02 -8.45
CA LEU A 72 5.19 -16.06 -7.49
C LEU A 72 5.36 -15.49 -6.08
N ASN A 73 6.03 -14.34 -5.94
CA ASN A 73 6.23 -13.72 -4.64
C ASN A 73 4.90 -13.22 -4.07
N THR A 74 4.05 -12.67 -4.94
CA THR A 74 2.69 -12.24 -4.59
C THR A 74 1.85 -13.43 -4.09
N ALA A 75 1.87 -14.55 -4.81
CA ALA A 75 1.18 -15.78 -4.44
C ALA A 75 1.75 -16.44 -3.17
N ARG A 76 3.08 -16.45 -3.00
CA ARG A 76 3.73 -16.93 -1.78
C ARG A 76 3.34 -16.10 -0.56
N GLY A 77 3.21 -14.78 -0.74
CA GLY A 77 2.65 -13.88 0.27
C GLY A 77 1.31 -14.43 0.78
N PHE A 78 0.36 -14.68 -0.13
CA PHE A 78 -0.98 -15.18 0.25
C PHE A 78 -0.98 -16.53 0.98
N VAL A 79 -0.06 -17.44 0.65
CA VAL A 79 -0.07 -18.82 1.17
C VAL A 79 0.75 -18.98 2.45
N TYR A 80 1.96 -18.42 2.49
CA TYR A 80 2.92 -18.66 3.57
C TYR A 80 2.97 -17.53 4.58
N ASP A 81 2.68 -16.29 4.19
CA ASP A 81 2.91 -15.10 5.01
C ASP A 81 1.70 -14.74 5.89
N SER A 82 1.02 -15.77 6.40
CA SER A 82 -0.01 -15.68 7.45
C SER A 82 0.47 -15.01 8.76
N ARG A 83 1.77 -14.72 8.88
CA ARG A 83 2.39 -14.00 10.00
C ARG A 83 2.74 -12.54 9.69
N ASN A 84 2.65 -12.10 8.42
CA ASN A 84 2.95 -10.74 8.00
C ASN A 84 1.77 -10.13 7.23
N ASN A 85 0.85 -9.50 7.96
CA ASN A 85 0.20 -8.22 7.63
C ASN A 85 -0.35 -8.02 6.21
N LEU A 86 -0.76 -9.07 5.50
CA LEU A 86 -1.36 -8.95 4.16
C LEU A 86 -2.77 -8.35 4.18
N GLN A 87 -3.39 -8.19 5.35
CA GLN A 87 -4.74 -7.63 5.47
C GLN A 87 -4.84 -6.38 6.35
N MET A 88 -3.77 -5.59 6.37
CA MET A 88 -3.70 -4.39 7.20
C MET A 88 -4.86 -3.42 6.92
N ARG A 89 -5.29 -3.29 5.66
CA ARG A 89 -6.35 -2.34 5.28
C ARG A 89 -7.70 -2.80 5.81
N GLY A 90 -8.04 -4.07 5.59
CA GLY A 90 -9.25 -4.67 6.16
C GLY A 90 -9.28 -4.55 7.68
N LEU A 91 -8.18 -4.88 8.36
CA LEU A 91 -8.07 -4.75 9.81
C LEU A 91 -8.32 -3.32 10.32
N ILE A 92 -7.72 -2.32 9.67
CA ILE A 92 -7.94 -0.91 10.05
C ILE A 92 -9.40 -0.51 9.87
N VAL A 93 -10.05 -0.94 8.79
CA VAL A 93 -11.48 -0.68 8.55
C VAL A 93 -12.34 -1.31 9.66
N LEU A 94 -12.02 -2.53 10.09
CA LEU A 94 -12.71 -3.21 11.20
C LEU A 94 -12.49 -2.50 12.55
N LEU A 95 -11.25 -2.12 12.85
CA LEU A 95 -10.91 -1.38 14.07
C LEU A 95 -11.59 -0.02 14.10
N MET A 96 -11.60 0.71 12.98
CA MET A 96 -12.30 1.99 12.85
C MET A 96 -13.80 1.82 13.10
N SER A 97 -14.39 0.78 12.49
CA SER A 97 -15.80 0.43 12.70
C SER A 97 -16.12 0.17 14.17
N LYS A 98 -15.27 -0.62 14.83
CA LYS A 98 -15.41 -0.98 16.25
C LYS A 98 -15.16 0.19 17.20
N ALA A 99 -14.20 1.06 16.88
CA ALA A 99 -13.87 2.24 17.66
C ALA A 99 -14.99 3.28 17.61
N ALA A 100 -15.66 3.41 16.47
CA ALA A 100 -16.80 4.33 16.33
C ALA A 100 -18.08 3.80 17.00
N GLY A 101 -18.30 2.48 16.98
CA GLY A 101 -19.51 1.88 17.53
C GLY A 101 -20.79 2.31 16.81
N PRO A 102 -21.98 2.09 17.42
CA PRO A 102 -23.25 2.48 16.84
C PRO A 102 -23.42 4.00 16.83
N CYS A 103 -24.15 4.53 15.85
CA CYS A 103 -24.47 5.95 15.81
C CYS A 103 -25.39 6.33 17.00
N PRO A 104 -25.07 7.38 17.79
CA PRO A 104 -25.88 7.76 18.96
C PRO A 104 -27.25 8.36 18.60
N SER A 105 -27.42 8.88 17.38
CA SER A 105 -28.56 9.72 16.98
C SER A 105 -29.60 9.01 16.08
N THR A 106 -29.41 7.74 15.75
CA THR A 106 -30.37 7.00 14.91
C THR A 106 -31.47 6.36 15.75
N SER A 107 -32.70 6.84 15.57
CA SER A 107 -33.92 6.25 16.14
C SER A 107 -34.31 4.92 15.49
N ASP A 108 -33.88 4.70 14.25
CA ASP A 108 -34.14 3.47 13.52
C ASP A 108 -32.97 2.48 13.68
N PRO A 109 -33.21 1.28 14.24
CA PRO A 109 -32.19 0.26 14.32
C PRO A 109 -31.76 -0.15 12.91
N ILE A 110 -30.45 -0.21 12.68
CA ILE A 110 -29.90 -0.92 11.51
C ILE A 110 -30.34 -2.38 11.66
N HIS A 111 -31.03 -2.91 10.64
CA HIS A 111 -31.66 -4.24 10.68
C HIS A 111 -30.67 -5.37 11.00
N ASP A 112 -29.38 -5.18 10.71
CA ASP A 112 -28.33 -6.14 11.02
C ASP A 112 -27.72 -5.89 12.40
N SER A 113 -27.85 -6.87 13.29
CA SER A 113 -27.20 -6.83 14.59
C SER A 113 -25.68 -6.89 14.44
N MET A 114 -24.97 -6.03 15.17
CA MET A 114 -23.51 -6.08 15.24
C MET A 114 -23.02 -7.41 15.82
N VAL A 115 -21.94 -7.94 15.27
CA VAL A 115 -21.20 -9.08 15.83
C VAL A 115 -19.84 -8.59 16.32
N SER A 116 -19.59 -8.73 17.61
CA SER A 116 -18.39 -8.19 18.28
C SER A 116 -18.21 -6.67 18.12
N GLY A 117 -19.31 -5.91 18.02
CA GLY A 117 -19.32 -4.46 17.89
C GLY A 117 -19.07 -3.91 16.48
N ILE A 118 -19.24 -4.74 15.45
CA ILE A 118 -19.05 -4.37 14.04
C ILE A 118 -20.26 -4.86 13.22
N TYR A 119 -20.79 -4.04 12.32
CA TYR A 119 -21.89 -4.42 11.42
C TYR A 119 -21.42 -5.39 10.32
N PRO A 120 -22.26 -6.34 9.86
CA PRO A 120 -21.93 -7.22 8.74
C PRO A 120 -21.51 -6.46 7.48
N SER A 121 -22.20 -5.36 7.14
CA SER A 121 -21.84 -4.50 6.00
C SER A 121 -20.44 -3.90 6.12
N GLN A 122 -20.01 -3.53 7.33
CA GLN A 122 -18.65 -3.02 7.58
C GLN A 122 -17.59 -4.14 7.45
N ARG A 123 -17.92 -5.38 7.84
CA ARG A 123 -17.05 -6.54 7.61
C ARG A 123 -16.90 -6.82 6.11
N ASN A 124 -18.02 -6.84 5.39
CA ASN A 124 -18.01 -6.99 3.93
C ASN A 124 -17.17 -5.88 3.26
N LEU A 125 -17.30 -4.62 3.72
CA LEU A 125 -16.46 -3.52 3.23
C LEU A 125 -14.97 -3.74 3.50
N ALA A 126 -14.59 -4.25 4.68
CA ALA A 126 -13.21 -4.58 4.99
C ALA A 126 -12.64 -5.65 4.04
N GLU A 127 -13.44 -6.68 3.73
CA GLU A 127 -13.08 -7.72 2.77
C GLU A 127 -12.93 -7.18 1.35
N ILE A 128 -13.89 -6.40 0.88
CA ILE A 128 -13.86 -5.72 -0.41
C ILE A 128 -12.61 -4.85 -0.53
N THR A 129 -12.30 -4.08 0.52
CA THR A 129 -11.11 -3.20 0.55
C THR A 129 -9.84 -4.02 0.34
N GLU A 130 -9.75 -5.19 0.98
CA GLU A 130 -8.58 -6.05 0.85
C GLU A 130 -8.52 -6.77 -0.50
N LEU A 131 -9.65 -7.19 -1.07
CA LEU A 131 -9.72 -7.73 -2.42
C LEU A 131 -9.22 -6.73 -3.46
N ILE A 132 -9.67 -5.47 -3.38
CA ILE A 132 -9.23 -4.39 -4.28
C ILE A 132 -7.72 -4.18 -4.13
N HIS A 133 -7.23 -4.08 -2.90
CA HIS A 133 -5.80 -3.91 -2.66
C HIS A 133 -4.99 -5.07 -3.26
N THR A 134 -5.45 -6.30 -3.02
CA THR A 134 -4.84 -7.53 -3.51
C THR A 134 -4.80 -7.56 -5.04
N ALA A 135 -5.89 -7.16 -5.70
CA ALA A 135 -5.94 -7.08 -7.15
C ALA A 135 -4.86 -6.16 -7.73
N PHE A 136 -4.71 -4.97 -7.13
CA PHE A 136 -3.68 -4.02 -7.55
C PHE A 136 -2.26 -4.54 -7.29
N LEU A 137 -2.02 -5.26 -6.19
CA LEU A 137 -0.73 -5.91 -5.95
C LEU A 137 -0.40 -6.94 -7.02
N VAL A 138 -1.38 -7.76 -7.41
CA VAL A 138 -1.25 -8.76 -8.47
C VAL A 138 -0.96 -8.10 -9.82
N HIS A 139 -1.71 -7.05 -10.18
CA HIS A 139 -1.47 -6.29 -11.42
C HIS A 139 -0.10 -5.61 -11.46
N ARG A 140 0.39 -5.09 -10.33
CA ARG A 140 1.76 -4.54 -10.23
C ARG A 140 2.86 -5.58 -10.46
N GLY A 141 2.53 -6.87 -10.38
CA GLY A 141 3.44 -7.98 -10.64
C GLY A 141 3.70 -8.27 -12.13
N ILE A 142 3.09 -7.52 -13.06
CA ILE A 142 3.31 -7.65 -14.51
C ILE A 142 4.71 -7.13 -14.87
N VAL A 143 5.48 -7.94 -15.60
CA VAL A 143 6.86 -7.61 -16.01
C VAL A 143 6.92 -6.98 -17.40
N ASN A 144 7.87 -6.06 -17.59
CA ASN A 144 8.20 -5.53 -18.92
C ASN A 144 9.06 -6.52 -19.71
N LEU A 145 8.45 -7.24 -20.64
CA LEU A 145 9.15 -8.26 -21.44
C LEU A 145 10.20 -7.68 -22.41
N LYS A 146 10.25 -6.37 -22.62
CA LYS A 146 11.34 -5.72 -23.41
C LYS A 146 12.66 -5.68 -22.66
N GLU A 147 12.62 -5.73 -21.33
CA GLU A 147 13.79 -5.68 -20.44
C GLU A 147 14.14 -7.08 -19.87
N TRP A 148 13.45 -8.11 -20.36
CA TRP A 148 13.64 -9.49 -19.92
C TRP A 148 15.02 -10.03 -20.27
N THR A 149 15.56 -10.87 -19.39
CA THR A 149 16.81 -11.61 -19.59
C THR A 149 16.58 -13.11 -19.38
N ASN A 150 17.42 -13.96 -19.97
CA ASN A 150 17.39 -15.41 -19.72
C ASN A 150 17.49 -15.77 -18.22
N SER A 151 18.07 -14.89 -17.41
CA SER A 151 18.19 -15.08 -15.96
C SER A 151 16.86 -14.99 -15.20
N ASP A 152 15.81 -14.46 -15.84
CA ASP A 152 14.48 -14.31 -15.26
C ASP A 152 13.63 -15.57 -15.42
N GLY A 153 14.05 -16.49 -16.28
CA GLY A 153 13.33 -17.72 -16.62
C GLY A 153 12.85 -17.72 -18.08
N PRO A 154 12.30 -18.84 -18.59
CA PRO A 154 11.91 -18.97 -19.99
C PRO A 154 10.88 -17.91 -20.41
N LEU A 155 11.07 -17.30 -21.57
CA LEU A 155 10.20 -16.22 -22.06
C LEU A 155 8.71 -16.63 -22.09
N LYS A 156 8.41 -17.87 -22.48
CA LYS A 156 7.05 -18.42 -22.49
C LYS A 156 6.40 -18.43 -21.11
N ASP A 157 7.18 -18.76 -20.08
CA ASP A 157 6.70 -18.80 -18.70
C ASP A 157 6.51 -17.38 -18.16
N MET A 158 7.38 -16.44 -18.52
CA MET A 158 7.21 -15.02 -18.17
C MET A 158 5.96 -14.40 -18.85
N GLN A 159 5.71 -14.71 -20.12
CA GLN A 159 4.49 -14.33 -20.83
C GLN A 159 3.25 -14.93 -20.18
N PHE A 160 3.32 -16.21 -19.81
CA PHE A 160 2.25 -16.89 -19.09
C PHE A 160 1.98 -16.24 -17.73
N GLY A 161 3.03 -15.87 -16.99
CA GLY A 161 2.92 -15.17 -15.72
C GLY A 161 2.24 -13.81 -15.85
N ASN A 162 2.58 -13.03 -16.89
CA ASN A 162 1.91 -11.76 -17.18
C ASN A 162 0.42 -11.98 -17.46
N LYS A 163 0.07 -12.98 -18.27
CA LYS A 163 -1.33 -13.31 -18.55
C LYS A 163 -2.09 -13.68 -17.27
N MET A 164 -1.48 -14.48 -16.40
CA MET A 164 -2.09 -14.87 -15.14
C MET A 164 -2.24 -13.69 -14.17
N ALA A 165 -1.27 -12.78 -14.12
CA ALA A 165 -1.35 -11.58 -13.30
C ALA A 165 -2.52 -10.67 -13.72
N VAL A 166 -2.70 -10.42 -15.02
CA VAL A 166 -3.84 -9.63 -15.53
C VAL A 166 -5.18 -10.29 -15.13
N LEU A 167 -5.38 -11.55 -15.50
CA LEU A 167 -6.64 -12.26 -15.27
C LEU A 167 -6.98 -12.40 -13.79
N SER A 168 -5.97 -12.68 -12.93
CA SER A 168 -6.20 -12.84 -11.50
C SER A 168 -6.56 -11.51 -10.83
N GLY A 169 -5.92 -10.41 -11.23
CA GLY A 169 -6.31 -9.08 -10.73
C GLY A 169 -7.70 -8.67 -11.19
N ASP A 170 -8.06 -8.93 -12.46
CA ASP A 170 -9.40 -8.62 -12.99
C ASP A 170 -10.49 -9.42 -12.28
N PHE A 171 -10.24 -10.70 -12.02
CA PHE A 171 -11.15 -11.56 -11.25
C PHE A 171 -11.40 -11.02 -9.83
N LEU A 172 -10.34 -10.63 -9.12
CA LEU A 172 -10.44 -10.05 -7.78
C LEU A 172 -11.22 -8.73 -7.79
N LEU A 173 -10.99 -7.86 -8.77
CA LEU A 173 -11.75 -6.62 -8.94
C LEU A 173 -13.23 -6.89 -9.25
N ALA A 174 -13.55 -7.87 -10.10
CA ALA A 174 -14.93 -8.23 -10.42
C ALA A 174 -15.69 -8.73 -9.17
N ASN A 175 -15.04 -9.55 -8.34
CA ASN A 175 -15.61 -10.00 -7.07
C ASN A 175 -15.78 -8.84 -6.08
N ALA A 176 -14.81 -7.92 -6.00
CA ALA A 176 -14.94 -6.73 -5.17
C ALA A 176 -16.11 -5.84 -5.62
N CYS A 177 -16.30 -5.63 -6.93
CA CYS A 177 -17.43 -4.89 -7.48
C CYS A 177 -18.78 -5.56 -7.17
N THR A 178 -18.82 -6.89 -7.21
CA THR A 178 -20.01 -7.67 -6.84
C THR A 178 -20.33 -7.51 -5.36
N GLY A 179 -19.32 -7.60 -4.48
CA GLY A 179 -19.47 -7.33 -3.06
C GLY A 179 -19.91 -5.89 -2.77
N LEU A 180 -19.37 -4.90 -3.49
CA LEU A 180 -19.78 -3.49 -3.35
C LEU A 180 -21.26 -3.29 -3.67
N ALA A 181 -21.75 -3.91 -4.74
CA ALA A 181 -23.16 -3.85 -5.11
C ALA A 181 -24.06 -4.46 -4.02
N GLN A 182 -23.62 -5.55 -3.38
CA GLN A 182 -24.35 -6.21 -2.29
C GLN A 182 -24.44 -5.38 -1.00
N LEU A 183 -23.60 -4.35 -0.83
CA LEU A 183 -23.74 -3.42 0.30
C LEU A 183 -25.01 -2.56 0.21
N ASN A 184 -25.64 -2.46 -0.96
CA ASN A 184 -26.87 -1.69 -1.20
C ASN A 184 -26.82 -0.21 -0.74
N ASP A 185 -25.64 0.40 -0.73
CA ASP A 185 -25.44 1.83 -0.46
C ASP A 185 -24.70 2.47 -1.64
N THR A 186 -25.43 3.19 -2.49
CA THR A 186 -24.90 3.80 -3.72
C THR A 186 -23.79 4.80 -3.46
N LYS A 187 -23.80 5.45 -2.30
CA LYS A 187 -22.80 6.44 -1.91
C LYS A 187 -21.53 5.77 -1.39
N VAL A 188 -21.62 4.61 -0.75
CA VAL A 188 -20.45 3.76 -0.46
C VAL A 188 -19.85 3.21 -1.76
N VAL A 189 -20.68 2.76 -2.70
CA VAL A 189 -20.21 2.33 -4.03
C VAL A 189 -19.48 3.46 -4.74
N GLU A 190 -20.03 4.67 -4.75
CA GLU A 190 -19.38 5.88 -5.31
C GLU A 190 -18.02 6.16 -4.66
N LEU A 191 -17.96 6.14 -3.32
CA LEU A 191 -16.71 6.36 -2.57
C LEU A 191 -15.63 5.36 -2.95
N ILE A 192 -15.93 4.05 -2.91
CA ILE A 192 -14.91 3.02 -3.21
C ILE A 192 -14.55 3.00 -4.70
N SER A 193 -15.52 3.22 -5.59
CA SER A 193 -15.24 3.31 -7.04
C SER A 193 -14.32 4.49 -7.36
N SER A 194 -14.52 5.64 -6.70
CA SER A 194 -13.60 6.77 -6.83
C SER A 194 -12.21 6.46 -6.25
N ALA A 195 -12.12 5.62 -5.22
CA ALA A 195 -10.83 5.18 -4.68
C ALA A 195 -10.07 4.28 -5.66
N ILE A 196 -10.77 3.40 -6.39
CA ILE A 196 -10.21 2.59 -7.48
C ILE A 196 -9.63 3.52 -8.57
N GLY A 197 -10.40 4.55 -8.97
CA GLY A 197 -9.95 5.57 -9.94
C GLY A 197 -8.69 6.29 -9.49
N ASP A 198 -8.65 6.76 -8.23
CA ASP A 198 -7.49 7.42 -7.64
C ASP A 198 -6.25 6.52 -7.66
N VAL A 199 -6.39 5.25 -7.25
CA VAL A 199 -5.27 4.29 -7.22
C VAL A 199 -4.73 4.05 -8.62
N VAL A 200 -5.59 3.84 -9.62
CA VAL A 200 -5.17 3.65 -11.01
C VAL A 200 -4.44 4.89 -11.54
N GLN A 201 -4.97 6.09 -11.26
CA GLN A 201 -4.31 7.34 -11.62
C GLN A 201 -2.93 7.46 -10.97
N GLY A 202 -2.81 7.19 -9.68
CA GLY A 202 -1.55 7.21 -8.95
C GLY A 202 -0.51 6.23 -9.51
N ILE A 203 -0.92 4.98 -9.80
CA ILE A 203 -0.06 3.96 -10.41
C ILE A 203 0.40 4.36 -11.82
N TYR A 204 -0.48 4.98 -12.60
CA TYR A 204 -0.15 5.48 -13.93
C TYR A 204 0.94 6.56 -13.85
N HIS A 205 0.76 7.55 -12.97
CA HIS A 205 1.78 8.58 -12.72
C HIS A 205 3.09 7.97 -12.20
N GLU A 206 3.08 6.96 -11.33
CA GLU A 206 4.31 6.26 -10.89
C GLU A 206 5.08 5.63 -12.07
N SER A 207 4.37 5.26 -13.13
CA SER A 207 4.95 4.69 -14.34
C SER A 207 5.47 5.75 -15.31
N SER A 208 4.83 6.92 -15.35
CA SER A 208 5.20 8.03 -16.22
C SER A 208 6.33 8.90 -15.66
N THR A 209 6.39 9.13 -14.35
CA THR A 209 7.33 10.08 -13.74
C THR A 209 8.79 9.66 -13.86
N SER A 210 9.07 8.37 -14.06
CA SER A 210 10.42 7.91 -14.42
C SER A 210 10.95 8.44 -15.76
N ALA A 211 10.08 9.05 -16.59
CA ALA A 211 10.44 9.58 -17.91
C ALA A 211 10.74 11.09 -17.95
N GLU A 212 10.34 11.88 -16.93
CA GLU A 212 10.52 13.34 -16.94
C GLU A 212 11.30 13.84 -15.72
N GLU A 213 12.58 14.15 -15.94
CA GLU A 213 13.56 14.63 -14.95
C GLU A 213 13.25 16.03 -14.35
N GLY A 214 12.04 16.58 -14.50
CA GLY A 214 11.74 17.98 -14.21
C GLY A 214 10.83 18.30 -13.02
N SER A 215 9.89 17.44 -12.62
CA SER A 215 8.70 17.90 -11.87
C SER A 215 8.47 17.32 -10.46
N LEU A 216 9.35 16.46 -9.95
CA LEU A 216 9.14 15.83 -8.63
C LEU A 216 9.45 16.79 -7.48
N THR A 217 8.39 17.36 -6.90
CA THR A 217 8.40 18.10 -5.63
C THR A 217 7.88 17.23 -4.49
N VAL A 218 8.17 17.60 -3.24
CA VAL A 218 7.60 16.93 -2.06
C VAL A 218 6.06 16.95 -2.07
N ALA A 219 5.44 18.05 -2.49
CA ALA A 219 3.99 18.16 -2.60
C ALA A 219 3.41 17.18 -3.63
N SER A 220 3.99 17.16 -4.85
CA SER A 220 3.57 16.19 -5.87
C SER A 220 3.81 14.75 -5.45
N TRP A 221 4.87 14.49 -4.67
CA TRP A 221 5.12 13.17 -4.11
C TRP A 221 4.03 12.77 -3.11
N GLU A 222 3.61 13.68 -2.22
CA GLU A 222 2.56 13.40 -1.25
C GLU A 222 1.21 13.13 -1.93
N ASP A 223 0.84 13.95 -2.93
CA ASP A 223 -0.38 13.78 -3.72
C ASP A 223 -0.37 12.43 -4.47
N GLN A 224 0.72 12.13 -5.18
CA GLN A 224 0.86 10.88 -5.90
C GLN A 224 0.84 9.67 -4.97
N THR A 225 1.51 9.77 -3.82
CA THR A 225 1.53 8.70 -2.81
C THR A 225 0.16 8.50 -2.18
N PHE A 226 -0.59 9.58 -1.95
CA PHE A 226 -1.95 9.49 -1.47
C PHE A 226 -2.81 8.73 -2.49
N LEU A 227 -2.77 9.11 -3.77
CA LEU A 227 -3.51 8.43 -4.82
C LEU A 227 -3.15 6.93 -4.90
N SER A 228 -1.86 6.59 -5.01
CA SER A 228 -1.42 5.21 -5.24
C SER A 228 -1.46 4.30 -4.02
N HIS A 229 -1.43 4.86 -2.80
CA HIS A 229 -1.25 4.08 -1.57
C HIS A 229 -2.30 4.32 -0.48
N GLY A 230 -2.81 5.56 -0.36
CA GLY A 230 -3.66 6.00 0.74
C GLY A 230 -5.15 6.14 0.42
N ALA A 231 -5.51 6.44 -0.82
CA ALA A 231 -6.87 6.77 -1.22
C ALA A 231 -7.87 5.65 -0.87
N LEU A 232 -7.52 4.40 -1.17
CA LEU A 232 -8.34 3.23 -0.82
C LEU A 232 -8.58 3.13 0.69
N LEU A 233 -7.52 3.21 1.51
CA LEU A 233 -7.68 3.10 2.96
C LEU A 233 -8.49 4.25 3.55
N ALA A 234 -8.21 5.49 3.11
CA ALA A 234 -8.91 6.68 3.58
C ALA A 234 -10.41 6.62 3.25
N LYS A 235 -10.76 6.31 1.99
CA LYS A 235 -12.15 6.20 1.54
C LYS A 235 -12.87 5.00 2.13
N SER A 236 -12.17 3.88 2.40
CA SER A 236 -12.77 2.74 3.12
C SER A 236 -13.06 3.05 4.58
N CYS A 237 -12.19 3.79 5.28
CA CYS A 237 -12.48 4.26 6.65
C CYS A 237 -13.69 5.20 6.67
N GLN A 238 -13.78 6.12 5.70
CA GLN A 238 -14.94 6.99 5.52
C GLN A 238 -16.22 6.20 5.24
N ALA A 239 -16.17 5.23 4.33
CA ALA A 239 -17.29 4.39 3.97
C ALA A 239 -17.77 3.53 5.16
N ALA A 240 -16.87 3.08 6.03
CA ALA A 240 -17.25 2.34 7.24
C ALA A 240 -18.10 3.18 8.20
N MET A 241 -17.76 4.46 8.37
CA MET A 241 -18.58 5.41 9.15
C MET A 241 -19.94 5.66 8.50
N LYS A 242 -19.94 5.74 7.17
CA LYS A 242 -21.15 5.94 6.39
C LYS A 242 -22.13 4.77 6.51
N LEU A 243 -21.64 3.53 6.41
CA LEU A 243 -22.45 2.32 6.59
C LEU A 243 -23.12 2.25 7.97
N ALA A 244 -22.44 2.78 9.00
CA ALA A 244 -22.98 2.89 10.36
C ALA A 244 -23.75 4.20 10.60
N ARG A 245 -24.06 4.98 9.56
CA ARG A 245 -24.86 6.22 9.61
C ARG A 245 -24.30 7.32 10.51
N HIS A 246 -22.99 7.35 10.72
CA HIS A 246 -22.34 8.46 11.45
C HIS A 246 -22.38 9.76 10.65
N GLY A 247 -22.34 10.90 11.35
CA GLY A 247 -22.34 12.23 10.73
C GLY A 247 -21.11 12.53 9.86
N ASN A 248 -21.19 13.60 9.06
CA ASN A 248 -20.13 13.99 8.13
C ASN A 248 -18.78 14.28 8.83
N GLU A 249 -18.81 14.76 10.07
CA GLU A 249 -17.59 15.02 10.85
C GLU A 249 -16.84 13.72 11.16
N SER A 250 -17.50 12.71 11.72
CA SER A 250 -16.91 11.39 11.98
C SER A 250 -16.44 10.71 10.70
N GLN A 251 -17.21 10.83 9.60
CA GLN A 251 -16.80 10.33 8.28
C GLN A 251 -15.50 11.00 7.81
N ASN A 252 -15.38 12.33 7.92
CA ASN A 252 -14.18 13.06 7.55
C ASN A 252 -12.99 12.70 8.45
N LEU A 253 -13.19 12.56 9.76
CA LEU A 253 -12.12 12.19 10.69
C LEU A 253 -11.60 10.76 10.43
N ALA A 254 -12.49 9.81 10.12
CA ALA A 254 -12.09 8.47 9.68
C ALA A 254 -11.30 8.51 8.36
N PHE A 255 -11.71 9.37 7.39
CA PHE A 255 -10.94 9.61 6.17
C PHE A 255 -9.53 10.15 6.48
N GLN A 256 -9.42 11.18 7.34
CA GLN A 256 -8.15 11.79 7.70
C GLN A 256 -7.22 10.77 8.36
N TYR A 257 -7.73 9.95 9.27
CA TYR A 257 -6.95 8.88 9.88
C TYR A 257 -6.38 7.92 8.81
N GLY A 258 -7.23 7.39 7.94
CA GLY A 258 -6.78 6.47 6.89
C GLY A 258 -5.77 7.09 5.93
N LYS A 259 -5.97 8.37 5.56
CA LYS A 259 -5.03 9.14 4.73
C LYS A 259 -3.66 9.26 5.41
N HIS A 260 -3.64 9.78 6.63
CA HIS A 260 -2.40 10.08 7.33
C HIS A 260 -1.66 8.80 7.74
N LEU A 261 -2.36 7.76 8.17
CA LEU A 261 -1.74 6.47 8.49
C LEU A 261 -1.07 5.85 7.25
N ALA A 262 -1.73 5.86 6.09
CA ALA A 262 -1.15 5.31 4.86
C ALA A 262 0.08 6.09 4.38
N LEU A 263 0.04 7.43 4.42
CA LEU A 263 1.17 8.28 4.07
C LEU A 263 2.35 8.05 5.02
N GLY A 264 2.08 8.00 6.33
CA GLY A 264 3.07 7.67 7.33
C GLY A 264 3.69 6.29 7.08
N HIS A 265 2.87 5.27 6.80
CA HIS A 265 3.35 3.90 6.55
C HIS A 265 4.25 3.83 5.32
N LYS A 266 3.91 4.57 4.24
CA LYS A 266 4.76 4.67 3.06
C LYS A 266 6.08 5.37 3.37
N LEU A 267 6.05 6.47 4.13
CA LEU A 267 7.26 7.15 4.60
C LEU A 267 8.14 6.23 5.43
N ASN A 268 7.53 5.45 6.33
CA ASN A 268 8.26 4.50 7.17
C ASN A 268 9.02 3.47 6.33
N SER A 269 8.33 2.89 5.34
CA SER A 269 8.91 1.94 4.38
C SER A 269 10.06 2.56 3.58
N ASP A 270 9.90 3.79 3.08
CA ASP A 270 10.93 4.51 2.33
C ASP A 270 12.17 4.84 3.18
N LEU A 271 11.96 5.21 4.44
CA LEU A 271 12.99 5.57 5.40
C LEU A 271 13.75 4.35 5.96
N HIS A 272 13.14 3.17 5.95
CA HIS A 272 13.71 1.94 6.50
C HIS A 272 15.13 1.68 5.98
N THR A 273 15.30 1.84 4.66
CA THR A 273 16.59 1.67 3.97
C THR A 273 17.64 2.69 4.40
N PHE A 274 17.27 3.85 4.94
CA PHE A 274 18.21 4.91 5.33
C PHE A 274 18.59 4.86 6.81
N VAL A 275 17.64 4.52 7.68
CA VAL A 275 17.80 4.58 9.14
C VAL A 275 18.44 3.32 9.72
N LYS A 276 18.09 2.11 9.25
CA LYS A 276 18.68 0.89 9.81
C LYS A 276 20.17 0.73 9.46
N SER A 277 20.96 0.48 10.49
CA SER A 277 22.37 0.11 10.43
C SER A 277 22.55 -1.39 10.12
N GLY A 278 22.02 -1.84 8.98
CA GLY A 278 22.29 -3.17 8.43
C GLY A 278 23.19 -3.05 7.20
N SER A 279 24.23 -3.88 7.12
CA SER A 279 25.36 -3.82 6.17
C SER A 279 25.04 -4.27 4.74
N GLU A 280 23.80 -4.61 4.40
CA GLU A 280 23.48 -5.04 3.04
C GLU A 280 23.19 -3.85 2.11
N PRO A 281 23.67 -3.87 0.85
CA PRO A 281 23.29 -2.90 -0.16
C PRO A 281 21.80 -3.06 -0.49
N ALA A 282 20.96 -2.31 0.20
CA ALA A 282 19.54 -2.26 -0.10
C ALA A 282 19.28 -1.31 -1.28
N VAL A 283 18.76 -1.88 -2.37
CA VAL A 283 18.21 -1.11 -3.49
C VAL A 283 16.97 -0.36 -3.01
N PHE A 284 16.82 0.91 -3.38
CA PHE A 284 15.67 1.74 -3.03
C PHE A 284 15.15 2.50 -4.26
N SER A 285 13.89 2.93 -4.22
CA SER A 285 13.30 3.72 -5.30
C SER A 285 13.89 5.12 -5.34
N LEU A 286 14.20 5.62 -6.54
CA LEU A 286 14.59 7.02 -6.75
C LEU A 286 13.43 8.00 -6.52
N ASP A 287 12.19 7.49 -6.46
CA ASP A 287 10.98 8.24 -6.12
C ASP A 287 10.61 8.10 -4.64
N SER A 288 11.46 7.49 -3.81
CA SER A 288 11.24 7.41 -2.36
C SER A 288 11.37 8.78 -1.71
N ALA A 289 10.61 9.02 -0.63
CA ALA A 289 10.58 10.33 0.01
C ALA A 289 11.97 10.90 0.34
N PRO A 290 12.91 10.18 0.99
CA PRO A 290 14.23 10.73 1.30
C PRO A 290 15.00 11.20 0.06
N VAL A 291 14.82 10.52 -1.07
CA VAL A 291 15.44 10.89 -2.35
C VAL A 291 14.78 12.13 -2.95
N VAL A 292 13.46 12.22 -2.92
CA VAL A 292 12.71 13.39 -3.42
C VAL A 292 13.07 14.64 -2.61
N PHE A 293 13.09 14.52 -1.28
CA PHE A 293 13.54 15.60 -0.40
C PHE A 293 14.98 16.02 -0.70
N HIS A 294 15.89 15.05 -0.80
CA HIS A 294 17.29 15.33 -1.13
C HIS A 294 17.44 16.05 -2.47
N ARG A 295 16.77 15.55 -3.52
CA ARG A 295 16.76 16.16 -4.87
C ARG A 295 16.25 17.60 -4.84
N GLN A 296 15.21 17.87 -4.07
CA GLN A 296 14.67 19.22 -3.91
C GLN A 296 15.65 20.14 -3.18
N ILE A 297 16.35 19.66 -2.14
CA ILE A 297 17.35 20.42 -1.39
C ILE A 297 18.56 20.77 -2.25
N VAL A 298 19.14 19.78 -2.95
CA VAL A 298 20.39 19.99 -3.70
C VAL A 298 20.16 20.67 -5.06
N GLY A 299 18.93 20.66 -5.56
CA GLY A 299 18.58 21.19 -6.87
C GLY A 299 18.89 20.23 -8.02
N PRO A 300 18.26 20.43 -9.19
CA PRO A 300 18.29 19.47 -10.30
C PRO A 300 19.68 19.28 -10.90
N GLU A 301 20.53 20.30 -10.92
CA GLU A 301 21.88 20.22 -11.48
C GLU A 301 22.81 19.36 -10.62
N ARG A 302 22.86 19.64 -9.32
CA ARG A 302 23.67 18.87 -8.36
C ARG A 302 23.17 17.43 -8.26
N TRP A 303 21.85 17.20 -8.30
CA TRP A 303 21.28 15.87 -8.35
C TRP A 303 21.74 15.08 -9.59
N ARG A 304 21.69 15.68 -10.79
CA ARG A 304 22.20 15.04 -12.02
C ARG A 304 23.69 14.71 -11.94
N HIS A 305 24.48 15.59 -11.32
CA HIS A 305 25.91 15.34 -11.12
C HIS A 305 26.14 14.17 -10.15
N GLN A 306 25.43 14.13 -9.02
CA GLN A 306 25.50 13.03 -8.05
C GLN A 306 25.09 11.69 -8.69
N LEU A 307 24.00 11.66 -9.48
CA LEU A 307 23.58 10.46 -10.21
C LEU A 307 24.65 9.96 -11.18
N LYS A 308 25.29 10.85 -11.95
CA LYS A 308 26.39 10.46 -12.85
C LYS A 308 27.60 9.92 -12.08
N GLN A 309 27.90 10.47 -10.89
CA GLN A 309 29.04 10.06 -10.06
C GLN A 309 28.87 8.68 -9.41
N VAL A 310 27.63 8.25 -9.18
CA VAL A 310 27.30 6.93 -8.62
C VAL A 310 27.02 5.88 -9.68
N GLN A 311 26.98 6.26 -10.96
CA GLN A 311 26.81 5.32 -12.06
C GLN A 311 28.15 4.69 -12.46
N ASN A 312 28.16 3.37 -12.64
CA ASN A 312 29.31 2.65 -13.20
C ASN A 312 29.34 2.73 -14.73
N MET A 313 30.38 2.15 -15.37
CA MET A 313 30.52 2.13 -16.83
C MET A 313 29.35 1.41 -17.54
N ALA A 314 28.67 0.49 -16.85
CA ALA A 314 27.47 -0.20 -17.33
C ALA A 314 26.17 0.59 -17.06
N ARG A 315 26.28 1.86 -16.61
CA ARG A 315 25.18 2.75 -16.21
C ARG A 315 24.30 2.21 -15.07
N GLN A 316 24.80 1.26 -14.29
CA GLN A 316 24.13 0.81 -13.07
C GLN A 316 24.48 1.74 -11.91
N ILE A 317 23.48 2.01 -11.07
CA ILE A 317 23.60 2.91 -9.92
C ILE A 317 24.22 2.13 -8.74
N ASP A 318 25.30 2.68 -8.17
CA ASP A 318 25.82 2.28 -6.86
C ASP A 318 24.93 2.87 -5.75
N TYR A 319 23.96 2.08 -5.30
CA TYR A 319 23.01 2.46 -4.26
C TYR A 319 23.67 2.71 -2.91
N THR A 320 24.82 2.07 -2.62
CA THR A 320 25.55 2.30 -1.36
C THR A 320 26.13 3.70 -1.33
N LYS A 321 26.79 4.11 -2.42
CA LYS A 321 27.36 5.45 -2.56
C LYS A 321 26.26 6.52 -2.61
N LEU A 322 25.17 6.26 -3.35
CA LEU A 322 24.03 7.18 -3.41
C LEU A 322 23.36 7.36 -2.05
N ARG A 323 23.16 6.27 -1.29
CA ARG A 323 22.65 6.32 0.08
C ARG A 323 23.53 7.19 0.97
N GLY A 324 24.86 7.08 0.84
CA GLY A 324 25.83 7.92 1.56
C GLY A 324 25.61 9.40 1.29
N LEU A 325 25.48 9.80 0.02
CA LEU A 325 25.21 11.18 -0.39
C LEU A 325 23.87 11.73 0.12
N ILE A 326 22.82 10.89 0.15
CA ILE A 326 21.50 11.29 0.66
C ILE A 326 21.54 11.47 2.17
N LYS A 327 22.29 10.63 2.89
CA LYS A 327 22.44 10.71 4.36
C LYS A 327 23.27 11.91 4.82
N THR A 328 24.13 12.48 3.97
CA THR A 328 24.93 13.67 4.34
C THR A 328 24.11 14.96 4.38
N GLU A 329 23.00 15.02 3.65
CA GLU A 329 22.13 16.20 3.56
C GLU A 329 20.85 16.00 4.39
N ARG A 330 19.99 17.03 4.45
CA ARG A 330 18.77 17.03 5.28
C ARG A 330 17.61 16.19 4.72
N GLY A 331 17.78 15.47 3.61
CA GLY A 331 16.70 14.73 2.95
C GLY A 331 16.06 13.65 3.83
N VAL A 332 16.89 12.88 4.55
CA VAL A 332 16.42 11.85 5.49
C VAL A 332 15.73 12.48 6.70
N SER A 333 16.29 13.56 7.25
CA SER A 333 15.70 14.28 8.39
C SER A 333 14.32 14.86 8.05
N GLN A 334 14.16 15.50 6.89
CA GLN A 334 12.88 16.08 6.50
C GLN A 334 11.82 15.00 6.22
N ALA A 335 12.21 13.84 5.67
CA ALA A 335 11.31 12.71 5.53
C ALA A 335 10.87 12.14 6.89
N LEU A 336 11.76 12.11 7.90
CA LEU A 336 11.42 11.73 9.28
C LEU A 336 10.43 12.72 9.91
N ASP A 337 10.65 14.02 9.72
CA ASP A 337 9.75 15.07 10.20
C ASP A 337 8.36 14.93 9.57
N LEU A 338 8.28 14.69 8.25
CA LEU A 338 7.03 14.46 7.54
C LEU A 338 6.33 13.18 8.03
N CYS A 339 7.08 12.10 8.29
CA CYS A 339 6.51 10.87 8.85
C CYS A 339 5.87 11.12 10.22
N SER A 340 6.57 11.87 11.08
CA SER A 340 6.07 12.28 12.39
C SER A 340 4.83 13.17 12.29
N TYR A 341 4.81 14.10 11.32
CA TYR A 341 3.64 14.93 11.02
C TYR A 341 2.40 14.08 10.68
N HIS A 342 2.53 13.11 9.76
CA HIS A 342 1.40 12.24 9.43
C HIS A 342 0.98 11.35 10.61
N GLY A 343 1.92 10.81 11.39
CA GLY A 343 1.59 10.06 12.60
C GLY A 343 0.77 10.89 13.61
N ASN A 344 1.21 12.12 13.88
CA ASN A 344 0.51 13.04 14.78
C ASN A 344 -0.88 13.41 14.26
N LYS A 345 -1.02 13.66 12.95
CA LYS A 345 -2.32 13.94 12.33
C LYS A 345 -3.28 12.76 12.38
N ALA A 346 -2.78 11.53 12.24
CA ALA A 346 -3.60 10.33 12.46
C ALA A 346 -4.07 10.24 13.92
N LEU A 347 -3.22 10.52 14.90
CA LEU A 347 -3.59 10.54 16.33
C LEU A 347 -4.63 11.64 16.63
N GLU A 348 -4.48 12.83 16.05
CA GLU A 348 -5.46 13.91 16.19
C GLU A 348 -6.84 13.50 15.69
N ALA A 349 -6.91 12.80 14.55
CA ALA A 349 -8.18 12.32 13.99
C ALA A 349 -8.89 11.29 14.88
N MET A 350 -8.17 10.60 15.79
CA MET A 350 -8.74 9.60 16.69
C MET A 350 -9.44 10.19 17.92
N LYS A 351 -9.17 11.46 18.26
CA LYS A 351 -9.65 12.08 19.52
C LYS A 351 -11.17 12.17 19.63
N CYS A 352 -11.90 12.21 18.51
CA CYS A 352 -13.36 12.29 18.50
C CYS A 352 -14.06 10.94 18.76
N PHE A 353 -13.35 9.82 18.62
CA PHE A 353 -13.91 8.49 18.82
C PHE A 353 -13.87 8.11 20.31
N PRO A 354 -14.89 7.40 20.82
CA PRO A 354 -14.97 7.05 22.23
C PRO A 354 -13.78 6.17 22.66
N PRO A 355 -13.26 6.33 23.89
CA PRO A 355 -12.20 5.48 24.41
C PRO A 355 -12.61 4.00 24.36
N SER A 356 -11.81 3.18 23.70
CA SER A 356 -12.02 1.75 23.54
C SER A 356 -10.71 1.05 23.20
N GLU A 357 -10.65 -0.27 23.38
CA GLU A 357 -9.49 -1.06 22.95
C GLU A 357 -9.19 -0.88 21.45
N ALA A 358 -10.24 -0.78 20.63
CA ALA A 358 -10.11 -0.56 19.18
C ALA A 358 -9.50 0.82 18.87
N ARG A 359 -9.92 1.88 19.58
CA ARG A 359 -9.31 3.21 19.43
C ARG A 359 -7.83 3.19 19.84
N SER A 360 -7.52 2.59 20.98
CA SER A 360 -6.13 2.45 21.46
C SER A 360 -5.27 1.66 20.47
N ALA A 361 -5.82 0.64 19.81
CA ALA A 361 -5.11 -0.11 18.78
C ALA A 361 -4.79 0.74 17.55
N LEU A 362 -5.74 1.56 17.07
CA LEU A 362 -5.51 2.51 15.99
C LEU A 362 -4.44 3.55 16.38
N GLU A 363 -4.50 4.09 17.59
CA GLU A 363 -3.47 5.00 18.11
C GLU A 363 -2.09 4.32 18.17
N ASN A 364 -2.03 3.07 18.62
CA ASN A 364 -0.80 2.29 18.65
C ASN A 364 -0.23 2.03 17.26
N MET A 365 -1.08 1.77 16.26
CA MET A 365 -0.67 1.65 14.85
C MET A 365 -0.08 2.97 14.35
N ALA A 366 -0.75 4.10 14.58
CA ALA A 366 -0.22 5.42 14.21
C ALA A 366 1.14 5.71 14.86
N CYS A 367 1.30 5.37 16.15
CA CYS A 367 2.58 5.51 16.87
C CYS A 367 3.66 4.55 16.35
N ALA A 368 3.29 3.36 15.90
CA ALA A 368 4.24 2.37 15.40
C ALA A 368 4.81 2.75 14.04
N VAL A 369 4.01 3.43 13.20
CA VAL A 369 4.45 3.96 11.90
C VAL A 369 5.59 4.97 12.03
N THR A 370 5.66 5.74 13.12
CA THR A 370 6.70 6.78 13.31
C THR A 370 7.95 6.27 14.02
N LYS A 371 8.05 4.96 14.30
CA LYS A 371 9.21 4.34 14.98
C LYS A 371 10.13 3.67 13.96
N PHE A 372 11.44 3.89 14.12
CA PHE A 372 12.48 3.49 13.17
C PHE A 372 13.54 2.60 13.79
#